data_AF-A0A9J6Q3X4-F1
#
_entry.id   AF-A0A9J6Q3X4-F1
#
_cell.length_a   1.000
_cell.length_b   1.000
_cell.length_c   1.000
_cell.angle_alpha   90.00
_cell.angle_beta   90.00
_cell.angle_gamma   90.00
#
_symmetry.space_group_name_H-M   'P 1'
#
loop_
_entity.id
_entity.type
_entity.pdbx_description
1 polymer ?
#
loop_
_entity_poly.entity_id
_entity_poly.type
_entity_poly.pdbx_seq_one_letter_code
_entity_poly.pdbx_strand_id
1 'polypeptide(L)'
;MIDTATLQNIAAGASSDVTPVQLADLAAELLTARQKLTQFKEQLAKEIQLPFTSASPVCDIEAGYAAGVNDSKEAIRRAGFLIEGDD
;
A
#
# COMPACT_ATOMS: atom_id res chain seq x y z
N MET A 1 -15.45 -11.66 19.34
CA MET A 1 -14.08 -11.14 19.32
C MET A 1 -13.42 -11.58 20.60
N ILE A 2 -12.54 -12.56 20.50
CA ILE A 2 -11.83 -13.08 21.67
C ILE A 2 -10.90 -11.98 22.20
N ASP A 3 -10.88 -11.80 23.52
CA ASP A 3 -10.04 -10.80 24.16
C ASP A 3 -8.55 -11.09 23.92
N THR A 4 -7.80 -10.03 23.63
CA THR A 4 -6.37 -10.13 23.25
C THR A 4 -5.50 -10.57 24.43
N ALA A 5 -5.84 -10.16 25.67
CA ALA A 5 -5.11 -10.63 26.84
C ALA A 5 -5.34 -12.13 27.08
N THR A 6 -6.56 -12.61 26.85
CA THR A 6 -6.90 -14.04 26.87
C THR A 6 -6.10 -14.84 25.84
N LEU A 7 -5.96 -14.33 24.61
CA LEU A 7 -5.14 -14.97 23.57
C LEU A 7 -3.65 -15.02 23.93
N GLN A 8 -3.11 -13.95 24.50
CA GLN A 8 -1.72 -13.89 24.94
C GLN A 8 -1.44 -14.91 26.07
N ASN A 9 -2.38 -15.07 27.00
CA ASN A 9 -2.26 -16.03 28.09
C ASN A 9 -2.33 -17.48 27.58
N ILE A 10 -3.18 -17.78 26.60
CA ILE A 10 -3.24 -19.09 25.94
C ILE A 10 -1.93 -19.35 25.16
N ALA A 11 -1.44 -18.37 24.40
CA ALA A 11 -0.20 -18.49 23.63
C ALA A 11 1.05 -18.67 24.50
N ALA A 12 1.07 -18.03 25.68
CA ALA A 12 2.12 -18.19 26.68
C ALA A 12 2.04 -19.52 27.45
N GLY A 13 1.04 -20.36 27.19
CA GLY A 13 0.81 -21.62 27.90
C GLY A 13 0.34 -21.43 29.36
N ALA A 14 -0.05 -20.21 29.75
CA ALA A 14 -0.46 -19.87 31.10
C ALA A 14 -1.92 -20.28 31.41
N SER A 15 -2.72 -20.60 30.39
CA SER A 15 -4.07 -21.12 30.52
C SER A 15 -4.23 -22.39 29.68
N SER A 16 -4.55 -23.51 30.33
CA SER A 16 -4.77 -24.81 29.67
C SER A 16 -6.25 -25.14 29.46
N ASP A 17 -7.17 -24.38 30.09
CA ASP A 17 -8.61 -24.60 29.99
C ASP A 17 -9.21 -23.76 28.86
N VAL A 18 -8.96 -24.20 27.62
CA VAL A 18 -9.66 -23.68 26.44
C VAL A 18 -10.90 -24.54 26.19
N THR A 19 -12.08 -23.95 26.30
CA THR A 19 -13.33 -24.66 26.04
C THR A 19 -13.49 -24.95 24.53
N PRO A 20 -14.23 -26.00 24.14
CA PRO A 20 -14.50 -26.29 22.73
C PRO A 20 -15.14 -25.13 21.95
N VAL A 21 -15.97 -24.31 22.62
CA VAL A 21 -16.60 -23.12 22.04
C VAL A 21 -15.56 -22.05 21.73
N GLN A 22 -14.68 -21.75 22.69
CA GLN A 22 -13.58 -20.80 22.48
C GLN A 22 -12.63 -21.25 21.36
N LEU A 23 -12.40 -22.57 21.24
CA LEU A 23 -11.59 -23.13 20.16
C LEU A 23 -12.25 -22.93 18.79
N ALA A 24 -13.57 -23.13 18.70
CA ALA A 24 -14.34 -22.93 17.46
C ALA A 24 -14.34 -21.46 17.05
N ASP A 25 -14.56 -20.54 18.00
CA ASP A 25 -14.51 -19.10 17.75
C ASP A 25 -13.11 -18.67 17.28
N LEU A 26 -12.05 -19.18 17.92
CA LEU A 26 -10.67 -18.90 17.53
C LEU A 26 -10.36 -19.42 16.12
N ALA A 27 -10.83 -20.62 15.79
CA ALA A 27 -10.65 -21.19 14.46
C ALA A 27 -11.35 -20.36 13.38
N ALA A 28 -12.55 -19.86 13.66
CA ALA A 28 -13.32 -19.00 12.76
C ALA A 28 -12.63 -17.63 12.55
N GLU A 29 -12.14 -17.01 13.62
CA GLU A 29 -11.39 -15.75 13.55
C GLU A 29 -10.08 -15.93 12.78
N LEU A 30 -9.34 -17.02 13.02
CA LEU A 30 -8.08 -17.33 12.34
C LEU A 30 -8.30 -17.61 10.84
N LEU A 31 -9.34 -18.37 10.49
CA LEU A 31 -9.70 -18.60 9.09
C LEU A 31 -10.01 -17.29 8.37
N THR A 32 -10.80 -16.43 9.00
CA THR A 32 -11.13 -15.09 8.48
C THR A 32 -9.87 -14.24 8.27
N ALA A 33 -8.95 -14.25 9.24
CA ALA A 33 -7.69 -13.51 9.14
C ALA A 33 -6.82 -14.04 7.98
N ARG A 34 -6.73 -15.37 7.80
CA ARG A 34 -5.99 -15.98 6.68
C ARG A 34 -6.59 -15.59 5.33
N GLN A 35 -7.90 -15.58 5.20
CA GLN A 35 -8.57 -15.16 3.95
C GLN A 35 -8.25 -13.69 3.62
N LYS A 36 -8.31 -12.79 4.61
CA LYS A 36 -7.93 -11.38 4.42
C LYS A 36 -6.46 -11.22 4.05
N LEU A 37 -5.56 -11.98 4.67
CA LEU A 37 -4.14 -11.96 4.32
C LEU A 37 -3.90 -12.41 2.87
N THR A 38 -4.62 -13.43 2.40
CA THR A 38 -4.53 -13.85 0.99
C THR A 38 -4.99 -12.73 0.05
N GLN A 39 -6.13 -12.10 0.33
CA GLN A 39 -6.64 -10.97 -0.46
C GLN A 39 -5.66 -9.79 -0.48
N PHE A 40 -5.06 -9.43 0.66
CA PHE A 40 -4.07 -8.36 0.72
C PHE A 40 -2.77 -8.72 0.00
N LYS A 41 -2.34 -9.98 0.05
CA LYS A 41 -1.19 -10.44 -0.74
C LYS A 41 -1.46 -10.31 -2.24
N GLU A 42 -2.65 -10.65 -2.71
CA GLU A 42 -3.04 -10.46 -4.11
C GLU A 42 -3.07 -8.99 -4.50
N GLN A 43 -3.58 -8.11 -3.63
CA GLN A 43 -3.60 -6.67 -3.87
C GLN A 43 -2.19 -6.05 -3.87
N LEU A 44 -1.31 -6.49 -2.97
CA LEU A 44 0.09 -6.03 -2.92
C LEU A 44 0.92 -6.58 -4.08
N ALA A 45 0.61 -7.80 -4.55
CA ALA A 45 1.25 -8.38 -5.73
C ALA A 45 0.77 -7.74 -7.05
N LYS A 46 -0.28 -6.91 -7.01
CA LYS A 46 -0.71 -6.16 -8.17
C LYS A 46 0.34 -5.12 -8.52
N GLU A 47 0.97 -5.28 -9.68
CA GLU A 47 1.93 -4.33 -10.22
C GLU A 47 1.31 -2.92 -10.28
N ILE A 48 1.99 -1.96 -9.68
CA ILE A 48 1.63 -0.54 -9.81
C ILE A 48 2.02 -0.16 -11.23
N GLN A 49 1.04 -0.14 -12.14
CA GLN A 49 1.25 0.47 -13.44
C GLN A 49 1.39 1.97 -13.24
N LEU A 50 2.63 2.44 -13.27
CA LEU A 50 2.89 3.85 -13.43
C LEU A 50 2.34 4.28 -14.79
N PRO A 51 1.72 5.47 -14.91
CA PRO A 51 1.36 6.01 -16.21
C PRO A 51 2.60 6.02 -17.11
N PHE A 52 2.40 5.83 -18.41
CA PHE A 52 3.49 5.83 -19.40
C PHE A 52 4.11 7.24 -19.50
N THR A 53 4.96 7.57 -18.54
CA THR A 53 5.95 8.64 -18.66
C THR A 53 7.26 7.91 -18.93
N SER A 54 7.70 7.89 -20.19
CA SER A 54 8.91 7.19 -20.62
C SER A 54 10.20 7.73 -20.00
N ALA A 55 10.09 8.75 -19.15
CA ALA A 55 11.18 9.32 -18.41
C ALA A 55 10.68 9.84 -17.04
N SER A 56 11.59 9.99 -16.09
CA SER A 56 11.31 10.73 -14.84
C SER A 56 10.83 12.14 -15.20
N PRO A 57 9.94 12.80 -14.42
CA PRO A 57 9.58 14.21 -14.63
C PRO A 57 10.81 15.12 -14.81
N VAL A 58 11.92 14.76 -14.16
CA VAL A 58 13.22 15.41 -14.30
C VAL A 58 13.74 15.36 -15.75
N CYS A 59 13.63 14.21 -16.41
CA CYS A 59 14.10 14.01 -17.77
C CYS A 59 13.25 14.78 -18.80
N ASP A 60 11.93 14.87 -18.60
CA ASP A 60 11.06 15.64 -19.49
C ASP A 60 11.30 17.16 -19.35
N ILE A 61 11.60 17.63 -18.13
CA ILE A 61 12.01 19.01 -17.87
C ILE A 61 13.39 19.30 -18.47
N GLU A 62 14.36 18.40 -18.32
CA GLU A 62 15.70 18.51 -18.90
C GLU A 62 15.67 18.53 -20.44
N ALA A 63 14.77 17.76 -21.07
CA ALA A 63 14.53 17.84 -22.51
C ALA A 63 14.01 19.23 -22.92
N GLY A 64 13.16 19.85 -22.10
CA GLY A 64 12.74 21.24 -22.27
C GLY A 64 13.90 22.22 -22.25
N TYR A 65 14.81 22.08 -21.28
CA TYR A 65 16.04 22.87 -21.22
C TYR A 65 16.94 22.66 -22.44
N ALA A 66 17.13 21.40 -22.87
CA ALA A 66 17.92 21.06 -24.06
C ALA A 66 17.31 21.62 -25.36
N ALA A 67 15.99 21.82 -25.40
CA ALA A 67 15.27 22.47 -26.50
C ALA A 67 15.33 24.01 -26.45
N GLY A 68 16.12 24.60 -25.54
CA GLY A 68 16.33 26.04 -25.44
C GLY A 68 15.34 26.78 -24.54
N VAL A 69 14.56 26.06 -23.72
CA VAL A 69 13.73 26.69 -22.68
C VAL A 69 14.64 27.08 -21.50
N ASN A 70 14.72 28.37 -21.18
CA ASN A 70 15.52 28.88 -20.05
C ASN A 70 14.71 28.94 -18.74
N ASP A 71 13.38 29.10 -18.83
CA ASP A 71 12.52 29.20 -17.67
C ASP A 71 12.06 27.80 -17.19
N SER A 72 12.28 27.51 -15.91
CA SER A 72 11.92 26.23 -15.28
C SER A 72 10.41 25.98 -15.34
N LYS A 73 9.60 27.02 -15.18
CA LYS A 73 8.14 26.90 -15.22
C LYS A 73 7.67 26.55 -16.62
N GLU A 74 8.23 27.19 -17.64
CA GLU A 74 7.88 26.88 -19.03
C GLU A 74 8.32 25.47 -19.44
N ALA A 75 9.45 24.97 -18.93
CA ALA A 75 9.89 23.59 -19.19
C ALA A 75 8.94 22.56 -18.56
N ILE A 76 8.52 22.79 -17.30
CA ILE A 76 7.54 21.96 -16.58
C ILE A 76 6.19 21.94 -17.30
N ARG A 77 5.72 23.10 -17.76
CA ARG A 77 4.45 23.22 -18.50
C ARG A 77 4.47 22.47 -19.83
N ARG A 78 5.57 22.59 -20.59
CA ARG A 78 5.74 21.86 -21.87
C ARG A 78 5.85 20.35 -21.69
N ALA A 79 6.35 19.91 -20.54
CA ALA A 79 6.37 18.51 -20.14
C ALA A 79 4.99 17.99 -19.68
N GLY A 80 3.95 18.84 -19.63
CA GLY A 80 2.58 18.44 -19.32
C GLY A 80 2.28 18.31 -17.83
N PHE A 81 3.14 18.86 -16.96
CA PHE A 81 2.93 18.87 -15.52
C PHE A 81 2.20 20.15 -15.07
N LEU A 82 1.31 19.99 -14.09
CA LEU A 82 0.59 21.10 -13.46
C LEU A 82 1.53 21.89 -12.54
N ILE A 83 1.49 23.21 -12.65
CA ILE A 83 2.19 24.13 -11.75
C ILE A 83 1.14 24.76 -10.85
N GLU A 84 1.42 24.81 -9.56
CA GLU A 84 0.51 25.43 -8.58
C GLU A 84 0.27 26.91 -8.96
N GLY A 85 -0.99 27.23 -9.28
CA GLY A 85 -1.41 28.56 -9.76
C GLY A 85 -1.59 28.71 -11.29
N ASP A 86 -1.38 27.64 -12.08
CA ASP A 86 -1.98 27.57 -13.43
C ASP A 86 -3.48 27.19 -13.26
N ASP A 87 -4.39 28.13 -13.57
CA ASP A 87 -5.84 27.91 -13.62
C ASP A 87 -6.25 26.94 -14.75
#